data_AF-A0A453CT63-F1
#
_entry.id   AF-A0A453CT63-F1
#
_cell.length_a   1.000
_cell.length_b   1.000
_cell.length_c   1.000
_cell.angle_alpha   90.00
_cell.angle_beta   90.00
_cell.angle_gamma   90.00
#
_symmetry.space_group_name_H-M   'P 1'
#
loop_
_entity.id
_entity.type
_entity.pdbx_description
1 polymer ?
#
loop_
_entity_poly.entity_id
_entity_poly.type
_entity_poly.pdbx_seq_one_letter_code
_entity_poly.pdbx_strand_id
1 'polypeptide(L)'
;ATPYISSMGVLPWSCRCGLNPTPSKNRGAPARPPPPHPAARVRRSKYTGQSVRAMPMRVLTVGKKRSQGTQLLVEEYKEKLGHYCDVEDTLIKSNPKLTSDVKVQIEAEDASMMQQLKAEDFV
;
A
#
# COMPACT_ATOMS: atom_id res chain seq x y z
N ALA A 1 -34.17 -4.32 -20.93
CA ALA A 1 -32.71 -4.47 -20.93
C ALA A 1 -32.25 -4.62 -19.49
N THR A 2 -31.77 -5.81 -19.11
CA THR A 2 -31.23 -6.09 -17.78
C THR A 2 -29.80 -5.55 -17.68
N PRO A 3 -29.40 -4.86 -16.61
CA PRO A 3 -28.00 -4.54 -16.40
C PRO A 3 -27.24 -5.78 -15.94
N TYR A 4 -26.14 -6.07 -16.64
CA TYR A 4 -25.19 -7.11 -16.29
C TYR A 4 -24.38 -6.65 -15.08
N ILE A 5 -24.73 -7.15 -13.88
CA ILE A 5 -23.96 -6.90 -12.66
C ILE A 5 -22.77 -7.86 -12.69
N SER A 6 -21.60 -7.34 -13.04
CA SER A 6 -20.34 -8.06 -12.90
C SER A 6 -20.00 -8.16 -11.41
N SER A 7 -20.32 -9.31 -10.82
CA SER A 7 -19.89 -9.69 -9.48
C SER A 7 -18.36 -9.80 -9.45
N MET A 8 -17.67 -8.72 -9.11
CA MET A 8 -16.29 -8.82 -8.64
C MET A 8 -16.30 -9.44 -7.24
N GLY A 9 -16.25 -10.77 -7.23
CA GLY A 9 -16.01 -11.53 -6.01
C GLY A 9 -14.68 -11.09 -5.42
N VAL A 10 -14.72 -10.48 -4.24
CA VAL A 10 -13.54 -10.25 -3.42
C VAL A 10 -12.99 -11.63 -3.08
N LEU A 11 -11.98 -12.06 -3.82
CA LEU A 11 -11.23 -13.26 -3.48
C LEU A 11 -10.50 -12.96 -2.16
N PRO A 12 -10.76 -13.71 -1.07
CA PRO A 12 -9.96 -13.58 0.13
C PRO A 12 -8.53 -13.94 -0.24
N TRP A 13 -7.56 -13.11 0.17
CA TRP A 13 -6.14 -13.43 0.08
C TRP A 13 -5.89 -14.72 0.87
N SER A 14 -5.88 -15.86 0.17
CA SER A 14 -5.41 -17.10 0.74
C SER A 14 -3.88 -17.11 0.61
N CYS A 15 -3.21 -16.85 1.72
CA CYS A 15 -1.79 -17.18 1.86
C CYS A 15 -1.67 -18.71 1.73
N ARG A 16 -1.25 -19.22 0.57
CA ARG A 16 -0.73 -20.58 0.46
C ARG A 16 0.69 -20.62 1.05
N CYS A 17 0.78 -20.46 2.36
CA CYS A 17 1.92 -20.99 3.09
C CYS A 17 1.81 -22.52 3.01
N GLY A 18 2.88 -23.16 2.52
CA GLY A 18 2.91 -24.59 2.24
C GLY A 18 2.39 -25.42 3.41
N LEU A 19 1.40 -26.26 3.11
CA LEU A 19 1.01 -27.37 3.97
C LEU A 19 2.25 -28.23 4.23
N ASN A 20 2.80 -28.15 5.44
CA ASN A 20 3.64 -29.23 5.97
C ASN A 20 2.71 -30.42 6.22
N PRO A 21 2.88 -31.58 5.56
CA PRO A 21 2.13 -32.77 5.95
C PRO A 21 2.69 -33.28 7.28
N THR A 22 1.89 -33.16 8.33
CA THR A 22 2.07 -33.87 9.61
C THR A 22 2.20 -35.38 9.38
N PRO A 23 3.09 -36.10 10.08
CA PRO A 23 3.25 -37.53 9.88
C PRO A 23 2.10 -38.30 10.55
N SER A 24 1.13 -38.76 9.76
CA SER A 24 0.11 -39.71 10.22
C SER A 24 0.70 -41.12 10.27
N LYS A 25 0.75 -41.67 11.48
CA LYS A 25 1.29 -43.00 11.80
C LYS A 25 0.21 -44.06 11.55
N ASN A 26 0.19 -44.63 10.34
CA ASN A 26 -0.49 -45.91 10.09
C ASN A 26 0.47 -46.88 9.40
N ARG A 27 0.78 -47.97 10.10
CA ARG A 27 1.65 -49.06 9.64
C ARG A 27 0.90 -49.90 8.61
N GLY A 28 1.43 -49.97 7.40
CA GLY A 28 1.07 -50.93 6.36
C GLY A 28 2.33 -51.30 5.57
N ALA A 29 2.48 -52.58 5.24
CA ALA A 29 3.69 -53.24 4.72
C ALA A 29 4.37 -52.55 3.50
N PRO A 30 5.69 -52.72 3.29
CA PRO A 30 6.39 -52.07 2.19
C PRO A 30 6.07 -52.75 0.86
N ALA A 31 5.25 -52.10 0.03
CA ALA A 31 5.18 -52.38 -1.39
C ALA A 31 6.51 -52.00 -2.08
N ARG A 32 6.98 -52.88 -2.95
CA ARG A 32 8.23 -52.78 -3.71
C ARG A 32 8.32 -51.42 -4.45
N PRO A 33 9.44 -50.68 -4.39
CA PRO A 33 9.53 -49.39 -5.07
C PRO A 33 9.45 -49.58 -6.60
N PRO A 34 8.68 -48.76 -7.32
CA PRO A 34 8.68 -48.75 -8.78
C PRO A 34 10.05 -48.29 -9.32
N PRO A 35 10.42 -48.69 -10.56
CA PRO A 35 11.71 -48.37 -11.16
C PRO A 35 11.93 -46.85 -11.25
N PRO A 36 13.19 -46.38 -11.24
CA PRO A 36 13.51 -44.96 -11.22
C PRO A 36 13.06 -44.30 -12.54
N HIS A 37 11.94 -43.57 -12.48
CA HIS A 37 11.58 -42.64 -13.54
C HIS A 37 12.68 -41.56 -13.64
N PRO A 38 13.05 -41.11 -14.85
CA PRO A 38 14.10 -40.11 -15.03
C PRO A 38 13.75 -38.89 -14.20
N ALA A 39 14.70 -38.51 -13.34
CA ALA A 39 14.59 -37.50 -12.31
C ALA A 39 13.64 -36.37 -12.73
N ALA A 40 12.48 -36.30 -12.06
CA ALA A 40 11.66 -35.11 -12.08
C ALA A 40 12.58 -33.97 -11.61
N ARG A 41 13.10 -33.20 -12.56
CA ARG A 41 13.80 -31.95 -12.29
C ARG A 41 12.81 -31.13 -11.50
N VAL A 42 13.00 -31.06 -10.19
CA VAL A 42 12.39 -30.03 -9.36
C VAL A 42 12.85 -28.72 -9.97
N ARG A 43 12.00 -28.11 -10.80
CA ARG A 43 12.18 -26.75 -11.30
C ARG A 43 12.14 -25.87 -10.06
N ARG A 44 13.32 -25.60 -9.48
CA ARG A 44 13.45 -24.56 -8.46
C ARG A 44 13.01 -23.26 -9.13
N SER A 45 11.91 -22.70 -8.63
CA SER A 45 11.45 -21.38 -9.04
C SER A 45 12.58 -20.39 -8.79
N LYS A 46 12.96 -19.61 -9.82
CA LYS A 46 13.91 -18.50 -9.68
C LYS A 46 13.26 -17.27 -9.03
N TYR A 47 12.01 -17.38 -8.58
CA TYR A 47 11.30 -16.29 -7.94
C TYR A 47 11.96 -15.95 -6.60
N THR A 48 12.84 -14.95 -6.62
CA THR A 48 13.24 -14.23 -5.44
C THR A 48 12.11 -13.26 -5.12
N GLY A 49 11.19 -13.67 -4.25
CA GLY A 49 10.15 -12.78 -3.75
C GLY A 49 10.81 -11.61 -3.01
N GLN A 50 10.83 -10.44 -3.64
CA GLN A 50 11.16 -9.21 -2.93
C GLN A 50 9.94 -8.80 -2.12
N SER A 51 10.11 -8.71 -0.80
CA SER A 51 9.13 -8.04 0.04
C SER A 51 9.11 -6.57 -0.37
N VAL A 52 8.00 -6.13 -0.96
CA VAL A 52 7.78 -4.71 -1.26
C VAL A 52 7.48 -4.03 0.07
N ARG A 53 8.35 -3.10 0.47
CA ARG A 53 8.09 -2.23 1.62
C ARG A 53 6.99 -1.24 1.22
N ALA A 54 6.01 -1.03 2.10
CA ALA A 54 5.00 -0.01 1.89
C ALA A 54 5.70 1.35 1.72
N MET A 55 5.35 2.06 0.66
CA MET A 55 5.89 3.39 0.39
C MET A 55 5.09 4.41 1.22
N PRO A 56 5.73 5.17 2.12
CA PRO A 56 5.05 6.22 2.87
C PRO A 56 4.47 7.29 1.94
N MET A 57 3.34 7.85 2.31
CA MET A 57 2.65 8.91 1.56
C MET A 57 2.49 10.14 2.44
N ARG A 58 2.74 11.32 1.87
CA ARG A 58 2.55 12.60 2.56
C ARG A 58 1.68 13.51 1.72
N VAL A 59 0.59 14.01 2.31
CA VAL A 59 -0.32 14.96 1.68
C VAL A 59 0.03 16.36 2.19
N LEU A 60 0.53 17.22 1.30
CA LEU A 60 0.79 18.62 1.59
C LEU A 60 -0.35 19.46 1.02
N THR A 61 -1.09 20.18 1.87
CA THR A 61 -2.18 21.07 1.44
C THR A 61 -1.85 22.50 1.81
N VAL A 62 -1.87 23.43 0.86
CA VAL A 62 -1.83 24.87 1.17
C VAL A 62 -3.24 25.37 1.39
N GLY A 63 -3.50 26.01 2.54
CA GLY A 63 -4.81 26.59 2.79
C GLY A 63 -5.03 27.08 4.21
N LYS A 64 -6.31 27.38 4.48
CA LYS A 64 -6.79 27.69 5.82
C LYS A 64 -7.04 26.41 6.60
N LYS A 65 -7.18 26.54 7.93
CA LYS A 65 -7.60 25.43 8.79
C LYS A 65 -8.89 24.81 8.25
N ARG A 66 -8.90 23.49 8.11
CA ARG A 66 -10.08 22.74 7.67
C ARG A 66 -11.22 22.92 8.67
N SER A 67 -12.45 22.84 8.17
CA SER A 67 -13.62 22.74 9.05
C SER A 67 -13.55 21.43 9.85
N GLN A 68 -14.25 21.37 10.98
CA GLN A 68 -14.28 20.16 11.80
C GLN A 68 -14.79 18.95 11.01
N GLY A 69 -15.85 19.11 10.21
CA GLY A 69 -16.39 18.02 9.39
C GLY A 69 -15.38 17.48 8.38
N THR A 70 -14.65 18.37 7.68
CA THR A 70 -13.61 17.94 6.74
C THR A 70 -12.44 17.26 7.45
N GLN A 71 -12.04 17.75 8.63
CA GLN A 71 -10.96 17.17 9.40
C GLN A 71 -11.28 15.73 9.83
N LEU A 72 -12.52 15.47 10.29
CA LEU A 72 -12.99 14.13 10.65
C LEU A 72 -12.93 13.16 9.47
N LEU A 73 -13.30 13.61 8.27
CA LEU A 73 -13.21 12.77 7.07
C LEU A 73 -11.76 12.41 6.74
N VAL A 74 -10.85 13.40 6.76
CA VAL A 74 -9.43 13.14 6.49
C VAL A 74 -8.85 12.15 7.51
N GLU A 75 -9.21 12.30 8.79
CA GLU A 75 -8.79 11.40 9.85
C GLU A 75 -9.32 9.97 9.64
N GLU A 76 -10.60 9.81 9.28
CA GLU A 76 -11.19 8.49 8.97
C GLU A 76 -10.47 7.81 7.79
N TYR A 77 -10.20 8.54 6.71
CA TYR A 77 -9.47 7.98 5.56
C TYR A 77 -8.02 7.66 5.90
N LYS A 78 -7.36 8.51 6.70
CA LYS A 78 -5.98 8.28 7.17
C LYS A 78 -5.90 7.01 8.01
N GLU A 79 -6.86 6.79 8.91
CA GLU A 79 -6.94 5.58 9.71
C GLU A 79 -7.11 4.34 8.83
N LYS A 80 -8.04 4.38 7.87
CA LYS A 80 -8.27 3.27 6.92
C LYS A 80 -7.04 2.95 6.08
N LEU A 81 -6.30 3.97 5.63
CA LEU A 81 -5.09 3.80 4.82
C LEU A 81 -3.88 3.34 5.66
N GLY A 82 -3.85 3.68 6.95
CA GLY A 82 -2.79 3.29 7.89
C GLY A 82 -2.57 1.79 8.03
N HIS A 83 -3.55 0.97 7.62
CA HIS A 83 -3.40 -0.49 7.56
C HIS A 83 -2.47 -0.97 6.42
N TYR A 84 -2.20 -0.11 5.43
CA TYR A 84 -1.45 -0.47 4.22
C TYR A 84 -0.12 0.29 4.10
N CYS A 85 -0.10 1.57 4.46
CA CYS A 85 1.09 2.40 4.42
C CYS A 85 1.04 3.53 5.45
N ASP A 86 2.19 4.10 5.76
CA ASP A 86 2.29 5.31 6.58
C ASP A 86 1.77 6.50 5.77
N VAL A 87 0.72 7.15 6.25
CA VAL A 87 0.15 8.34 5.63
C VAL A 87 0.26 9.52 6.59
N GLU A 88 0.85 10.61 6.11
CA GLU A 88 0.90 11.90 6.82
C GLU A 88 0.10 12.96 6.06
N ASP A 89 -0.45 13.91 6.80
CA ASP A 89 -1.20 15.03 6.25
C ASP A 89 -0.75 16.31 6.93
N THR A 90 -0.25 17.25 6.13
CA THR A 90 0.34 18.51 6.59
C THR A 90 -0.36 19.66 5.91
N LEU A 91 -0.98 20.52 6.71
CA LEU A 91 -1.58 21.76 6.25
C LEU A 91 -0.55 22.90 6.34
N ILE A 92 -0.14 23.41 5.19
CA ILE A 92 0.67 24.61 5.05
C ILE A 92 -0.27 25.81 5.10
N LYS A 93 0.01 26.74 6.00
CA LYS A 93 -0.80 27.96 6.15
C LYS A 93 -0.66 28.82 4.89
N SER A 94 -1.78 29.13 4.25
CA SER A 94 -1.81 30.09 3.14
C SER A 94 -1.22 31.43 3.59
N ASN A 95 -0.48 32.10 2.71
CA ASN A 95 0.07 33.42 3.03
C ASN A 95 -1.10 34.39 3.37
N PRO A 96 -1.12 35.05 4.55
CA PRO A 96 -2.11 36.09 4.79
C PRO A 96 -2.05 37.13 3.66
N LYS A 97 -3.21 37.63 3.23
CA LYS A 97 -3.42 38.53 2.07
C LYS A 97 -2.78 39.92 2.22
N LEU A 98 -1.63 40.02 2.87
CA LEU A 98 -0.91 41.26 3.16
C LEU A 98 -0.25 41.87 1.92
N THR A 99 -0.14 41.10 0.84
CA THR A 99 0.34 41.55 -0.47
C THR A 99 -0.76 41.35 -1.50
N SER A 100 -1.11 42.38 -2.27
CA SER A 100 -2.07 42.27 -3.40
C SER A 100 -1.47 41.61 -4.64
N ASP A 101 -0.14 41.49 -4.69
CA ASP A 101 0.60 40.82 -5.76
C ASP A 101 0.51 39.28 -5.63
N VAL A 102 -0.21 38.67 -6.56
CA VAL A 102 -0.42 37.21 -6.63
C VAL A 102 0.89 36.47 -6.83
N LYS A 103 1.86 37.04 -7.55
CA LYS A 103 3.14 36.37 -7.82
C LYS A 103 3.93 36.18 -6.52
N VAL A 104 4.00 37.22 -5.70
CA VAL A 104 4.66 37.18 -4.39
C VAL A 104 3.95 36.21 -3.44
N GLN A 105 2.62 36.09 -3.53
CA GLN A 105 1.89 35.08 -2.75
C GLN A 105 2.28 33.66 -3.14
N ILE A 106 2.29 33.37 -4.44
CA ILE A 106 2.66 32.05 -4.96
C ILE A 106 4.10 31.71 -4.57
N GLU A 107 5.04 32.64 -4.73
CA GLU A 107 6.46 32.42 -4.36
C GLU A 107 6.62 32.13 -2.86
N ALA A 108 5.85 32.79 -2.00
CA ALA A 108 5.90 32.53 -0.55
C ALA A 108 5.28 31.17 -0.17
N GLU A 109 4.18 30.79 -0.83
CA GLU A 109 3.53 29.49 -0.63
C GLU A 109 4.41 28.35 -1.16
N ASP A 110 5.02 28.54 -2.32
CA ASP A 110 5.98 27.62 -2.93
C ASP A 110 7.20 27.41 -2.03
N ALA A 111 7.80 28.50 -1.53
CA ALA A 111 8.90 28.40 -0.58
C ALA A 111 8.52 27.61 0.69
N SER A 112 7.30 27.77 1.19
CA SER A 112 6.79 27.01 2.35
C SER A 112 6.56 25.53 2.01
N MET A 113 6.14 25.22 0.79
CA MET A 113 5.98 23.85 0.30
C MET A 113 7.33 23.15 0.10
N MET A 114 8.28 23.83 -0.54
CA MET A 114 9.63 23.31 -0.76
C MET A 114 10.36 22.98 0.55
N GLN A 115 10.10 23.70 1.64
CA GLN A 115 10.64 23.39 2.96
C GLN A 115 10.12 22.08 3.58
N GLN A 116 8.95 21.60 3.15
CA GLN A 116 8.36 20.34 3.65
C GLN A 116 8.84 19.11 2.86
N LEU A 117 9.35 19.34 1.66
CA LEU A 117 9.86 18.31 0.78
C LEU A 117 11.27 17.88 1.21
N LYS A 118 11.52 16.58 1.08
CA LYS A 118 12.81 15.95 1.29
C LYS A 118 13.37 15.54 -0.08
N ALA A 119 14.69 15.41 -0.16
CA ALA A 119 15.35 15.06 -1.42
C ALA A 119 14.96 13.66 -1.93
N GLU A 120 14.50 12.79 -1.03
CA GLU A 120 14.10 11.41 -1.31
C GLU A 120 12.61 11.28 -1.65
N ASP A 121 11.83 12.36 -1.56
CA ASP A 121 10.42 12.30 -1.92
C ASP A 121 10.24 12.16 -3.43
N PHE A 122 9.17 11.46 -3.78
CA PHE A 122 8.63 11.46 -5.14
C PHE A 122 7.45 12.42 -5.15
N VAL A 123 7.62 13.57 -5.82
CA VAL A 123 6.66 14.68 -5.89
C VAL A 123 5.94 14.68 -7.23
#